data_AF-A0AAN7PA12-F1
#
_entry.id   AF-A0AAN7PA12-F1
#
_cell.length_a   1.000
_cell.length_b   1.000
_cell.length_c   1.000
_cell.angle_alpha   90.00
_cell.angle_beta   90.00
_cell.angle_gamma   90.00
#
_symmetry.space_group_name_H-M   'P 1'
#
loop_
_entity.id
_entity.type
_entity.pdbx_description
1 polymer ?
#
loop_
_entity_poly.entity_id
_entity_poly.type
_entity_poly.pdbx_seq_one_letter_code
_entity_poly.pdbx_strand_id
1 'polypeptide(L)'
;METLVKKRAVIKTQLTLFEKYLDSAKLLVDSQSDLTQQKISELEIRLENSRTLLDKFNDVQLEIELLVSNDADLTSQILERETFENKYYKSVVSATAIISSSVKSLSCNEGAAGTSTPTYEGLRDIIAELLASMNSYHTKTADVALLKNLYDEMHGTHNAQDSANQNIETENLNNDEYGKAHHTEEAHLDKRDQNRTRLIKLLAELMI
;
A
#
# COMPACT_ATOMS: atom_id res chain seq x y z
N MET A 1 19.45 28.22 12.88
CA MET A 1 19.69 26.77 12.80
C MET A 1 19.11 26.00 13.99
N GLU A 2 19.51 26.29 15.23
CA GLU A 2 19.07 25.53 16.42
C GLU A 2 17.54 25.42 16.58
N THR A 3 16.82 26.51 16.34
CA THR A 3 15.34 26.54 16.38
C THR A 3 14.71 25.61 15.34
N LEU A 4 15.28 25.52 14.13
CA LEU A 4 14.76 24.66 13.06
C LEU A 4 14.98 23.18 13.38
N VAL A 5 16.17 22.83 13.88
CA VAL A 5 16.47 21.48 14.35
C VAL A 5 15.51 21.05 15.46
N LYS A 6 15.19 21.96 16.40
CA LYS A 6 14.18 21.70 17.45
C LYS A 6 12.78 21.52 16.86
N LYS A 7 12.35 22.36 15.91
CA LYS A 7 11.06 22.19 15.22
C LYS A 7 10.97 20.83 14.52
N ARG A 8 12.01 20.44 13.79
CA ARG A 8 12.11 19.11 13.15
C ARG A 8 12.00 18.00 14.17
N ALA A 9 12.71 18.10 15.29
CA ALA A 9 12.66 17.10 16.36
C ALA A 9 11.24 16.93 16.92
N VAL A 10 10.50 18.02 17.13
CA VAL A 10 9.09 17.97 17.59
C VAL A 10 8.22 17.23 16.57
N ILE A 11 8.36 17.53 15.27
CA ILE A 11 7.60 16.85 14.20
C ILE A 11 7.93 15.36 14.16
N LYS A 12 9.22 14.99 14.26
CA LYS A 12 9.66 13.58 14.38
C LYS A 12 9.03 12.88 15.58
N THR A 13 8.99 13.54 16.74
CA THR A 13 8.34 12.98 17.94
C THR A 13 6.85 12.74 17.71
N GLN A 14 6.15 13.65 17.02
CA GLN A 14 4.73 13.46 16.68
C GLN A 14 4.51 12.22 15.81
N LEU A 15 5.37 12.01 14.79
CA LEU A 15 5.34 10.79 13.98
C LEU A 15 5.62 9.54 14.83
N THR A 16 6.63 9.56 15.70
CA THR A 16 6.93 8.44 16.61
C THR A 16 5.79 8.11 17.57
N LEU A 17 5.07 9.11 18.07
CA LEU A 17 3.88 8.89 18.90
C LEU A 17 2.74 8.25 18.12
N PHE A 18 2.61 8.58 16.83
CA PHE A 18 1.66 7.94 15.94
C PHE A 18 2.06 6.48 15.64
N GLU A 19 3.33 6.22 15.32
CA GLU A 19 3.88 4.87 15.14
C GLU A 19 3.62 3.98 16.37
N LYS A 20 3.88 4.50 17.58
CA LYS A 20 3.64 3.74 18.82
C LYS A 20 2.16 3.36 18.99
N TYR A 21 1.25 4.25 18.61
CA TYR A 21 -0.18 3.95 18.63
C TYR A 21 -0.53 2.89 17.57
N LEU A 22 0.06 3.00 16.37
CA LEU A 22 -0.12 2.02 15.30
C LEU A 22 0.36 0.63 15.68
N ASP A 23 1.52 0.50 16.32
CA ASP A 23 2.04 -0.80 16.75
C ASP A 23 1.12 -1.44 17.79
N SER A 24 0.54 -0.63 18.68
CA SER A 24 -0.48 -1.11 19.62
C SER A 24 -1.74 -1.61 18.91
N ALA A 25 -2.16 -0.93 17.82
CA ALA A 25 -3.31 -1.38 17.01
C ALA A 25 -2.99 -2.66 16.21
N LYS A 26 -1.77 -2.78 15.66
CA LYS A 26 -1.32 -3.99 14.95
C LYS A 26 -1.35 -5.23 15.84
N LEU A 27 -0.85 -5.11 17.07
CA LEU A 27 -0.88 -6.21 18.05
C LEU A 27 -2.31 -6.71 18.33
N LEU A 28 -3.30 -5.81 18.33
CA LEU A 28 -4.70 -6.19 18.54
C LEU A 28 -5.26 -6.96 17.33
N VAL A 29 -4.93 -6.51 16.11
CA VAL A 29 -5.28 -7.21 14.86
C VAL A 29 -4.63 -8.60 14.81
N ASP A 30 -3.33 -8.69 15.09
CA ASP A 30 -2.57 -9.95 15.01
C ASP A 30 -3.03 -10.98 16.04
N SER A 31 -3.44 -10.53 17.23
CA SER A 31 -3.98 -11.39 18.29
C SER A 31 -5.43 -11.83 18.05
N GLN A 32 -6.04 -11.46 16.92
CA GLN A 32 -7.46 -11.69 16.61
C GLN A 32 -8.38 -11.16 17.72
N SER A 33 -7.91 -10.19 18.50
CA SER A 33 -8.73 -9.47 19.46
C SER A 33 -9.55 -8.43 18.71
N ASP A 34 -10.80 -8.27 19.09
CA ASP A 34 -11.67 -7.29 18.43
C ASP A 34 -11.08 -5.89 18.59
N LEU A 35 -10.61 -5.32 17.48
CA LEU A 35 -10.31 -3.90 17.40
C LEU A 35 -11.66 -3.18 17.56
N THR A 36 -11.87 -2.58 18.73
CA THR A 36 -13.15 -1.92 19.00
C THR A 36 -13.36 -0.76 18.04
N GLN A 37 -14.62 -0.47 17.70
CA GLN A 37 -14.98 0.70 16.86
C GLN A 37 -14.35 2.00 17.38
N GLN A 38 -14.29 2.16 18.71
CA GLN A 38 -13.62 3.28 19.34
C GLN A 38 -12.13 3.38 18.95
N LYS A 39 -11.40 2.25 18.89
CA LYS A 39 -9.98 2.24 18.53
C LYS A 39 -9.75 2.53 17.05
N ILE A 40 -10.68 2.10 16.19
CA ILE A 40 -10.69 2.43 14.77
C ILE A 40 -10.90 3.94 14.59
N SER A 41 -11.92 4.51 15.23
CA SER A 41 -12.16 5.96 15.15
C SER A 41 -11.01 6.79 15.74
N GLU A 42 -10.42 6.36 16.85
CA GLU A 42 -9.20 6.99 17.39
C GLU A 42 -8.03 6.93 16.38
N LEU A 43 -7.89 5.82 15.64
CA LEU A 43 -6.87 5.66 14.62
C LEU A 43 -7.12 6.57 13.42
N GLU A 44 -8.36 6.70 12.96
CA GLU A 44 -8.75 7.61 11.86
C GLU A 44 -8.41 9.07 12.19
N ILE A 45 -8.77 9.54 13.39
CA ILE A 45 -8.47 10.90 13.85
C ILE A 45 -6.96 11.13 13.90
N ARG A 46 -6.20 10.15 14.40
CA ARG A 46 -4.73 10.24 14.45
C ARG A 46 -4.11 10.22 13.06
N LEU A 47 -4.63 9.40 12.15
CA LEU A 47 -4.20 9.36 10.75
C LEU A 47 -4.41 10.73 10.10
N GLU A 48 -5.59 11.32 10.26
CA GLU A 48 -5.89 12.65 9.71
C GLU A 48 -4.94 13.72 10.25
N ASN A 49 -4.72 13.76 11.57
CA ASN A 49 -3.75 14.68 12.18
C ASN A 49 -2.33 14.46 11.64
N SER A 50 -1.95 13.19 11.43
CA SER A 50 -0.62 12.82 10.95
C SER A 50 -0.35 13.25 9.51
N ARG A 51 -1.38 13.40 8.66
CA ARG A 51 -1.22 13.83 7.25
C ARG A 51 -0.50 15.17 7.11
N THR A 52 -0.70 16.07 8.06
CA THR A 52 -0.05 17.39 8.06
C THR A 52 1.44 17.36 8.43
N LEU A 53 1.97 16.21 8.90
CA LEU A 53 3.35 16.12 9.40
C LEU A 53 4.38 16.14 8.27
N LEU A 54 4.04 15.58 7.10
CA LEU A 54 4.95 15.56 5.96
C LEU A 54 5.23 16.98 5.46
N ASP A 55 4.19 17.78 5.23
CA ASP A 55 4.34 19.16 4.77
C ASP A 55 5.12 20.00 5.78
N LYS A 56 4.77 19.91 7.06
CA LYS A 56 5.50 20.61 8.14
C LYS A 56 6.97 20.21 8.21
N PHE A 57 7.26 18.92 8.01
CA PHE A 57 8.63 18.45 7.97
C PHE A 57 9.35 19.02 6.75
N ASN A 58 8.73 18.95 5.57
CA ASN A 58 9.30 19.43 4.32
C ASN A 58 9.67 20.90 4.38
N ASP A 59 8.81 21.74 4.94
CA ASP A 59 9.07 23.16 5.13
C ASP A 59 10.32 23.39 5.99
N VAL A 60 10.36 22.77 7.18
CA VAL A 60 11.48 22.94 8.13
C VAL A 60 12.78 22.34 7.57
N GLN A 61 12.67 21.20 6.90
CA GLN A 61 13.81 20.47 6.35
C GLN A 61 14.43 21.23 5.17
N LEU A 62 13.60 21.85 4.31
CA LEU A 62 14.08 22.71 3.23
C LEU A 62 14.82 23.93 3.79
N GLU A 63 14.29 24.58 4.83
CA GLU A 63 15.00 25.70 5.48
C GLU A 63 16.36 25.26 6.05
N ILE A 64 16.45 24.04 6.59
CA ILE A 64 17.72 23.48 7.09
C ILE A 64 18.69 23.21 5.94
N GLU A 65 18.23 22.61 4.85
CA GLU A 65 19.02 22.29 3.65
C GLU A 65 19.57 23.56 2.97
N LEU A 66 18.85 24.68 3.04
CA LEU A 66 19.31 25.97 2.52
C LEU A 66 20.35 26.66 3.43
N LEU A 67 20.45 26.27 4.70
CA LEU A 67 21.35 26.90 5.67
C LEU A 67 22.68 26.16 5.86
N VAL A 68 22.79 24.90 5.41
CA VAL A 68 24.04 24.15 5.49
C VAL A 68 25.06 24.69 4.50
N SER A 69 26.33 24.76 4.92
CA SER A 69 27.38 25.47 4.16
C SER A 69 28.29 24.55 3.36
N ASN A 70 28.15 23.23 3.49
CA ASN A 70 28.99 22.25 2.82
C ASN A 70 28.19 21.01 2.38
N ASP A 71 28.74 20.29 1.39
CA ASP A 71 28.08 19.15 0.76
C ASP A 71 27.92 17.94 1.70
N ALA A 72 28.81 17.78 2.69
CA ALA A 72 28.73 16.69 3.65
C ALA A 72 27.51 16.85 4.57
N ASP A 73 27.29 18.07 5.09
CA ASP A 73 26.13 18.40 5.91
C ASP A 73 24.84 18.32 5.10
N LEU A 74 24.84 18.75 3.83
CA LEU A 74 23.71 18.60 2.91
C LEU A 74 23.36 17.13 2.67
N THR A 75 24.37 16.27 2.45
CA THR A 75 24.16 14.83 2.31
C THR A 75 23.50 14.24 3.56
N SER A 76 23.94 14.66 4.76
CA SER A 76 23.29 14.25 6.01
C SER A 76 21.83 14.73 6.10
N GLN A 77 21.50 15.90 5.55
CA GLN A 77 20.13 16.40 5.53
C GLN A 77 19.24 15.60 4.57
N ILE A 78 19.76 15.23 3.40
CA ILE A 78 19.05 14.36 2.44
C ILE A 78 18.72 13.00 3.06
N LEU A 79 19.68 12.39 3.78
CA LEU A 79 19.44 11.12 4.47
C LEU A 79 18.40 11.23 5.59
N GLU A 80 18.39 12.34 6.32
CA GLU A 80 17.37 12.61 7.35
C GLU A 80 15.97 12.74 6.72
N ARG A 81 15.87 13.39 5.55
CA ARG A 81 14.64 13.49 4.78
C ARG A 81 14.13 12.11 4.36
N GLU A 82 14.95 11.33 3.70
CA GLU A 82 14.62 9.97 3.28
C GLU A 82 14.16 9.11 4.47
N THR A 83 14.88 9.19 5.59
CA THR A 83 14.54 8.45 6.82
C THR A 83 13.16 8.84 7.36
N PHE A 84 12.84 10.12 7.35
CA PHE A 84 11.54 10.60 7.83
C PHE A 84 10.40 10.19 6.88
N GLU A 85 10.58 10.41 5.58
CA GLU A 85 9.58 10.09 4.55
C GLU A 85 9.23 8.60 4.54
N ASN A 86 10.24 7.73 4.59
CA ASN A 86 10.05 6.29 4.66
C ASN A 86 9.20 5.88 5.88
N LYS A 87 9.48 6.45 7.05
CA LYS A 87 8.69 6.20 8.27
C LYS A 87 7.27 6.73 8.16
N TYR A 88 7.11 7.93 7.63
CA TYR A 88 5.82 8.57 7.44
C TYR A 88 4.92 7.73 6.53
N TYR A 89 5.41 7.39 5.33
CA TYR A 89 4.62 6.62 4.37
C TYR A 89 4.29 5.22 4.89
N LYS A 90 5.25 4.52 5.50
CA LYS A 90 5.01 3.21 6.13
C LYS A 90 3.91 3.29 7.19
N SER A 91 3.89 4.36 7.99
CA SER A 91 2.89 4.59 9.03
C SER A 91 1.51 4.87 8.45
N VAL A 92 1.41 5.77 7.46
CA VAL A 92 0.15 6.12 6.79
C VAL A 92 -0.47 4.92 6.09
N VAL A 93 0.34 4.15 5.36
CA VAL A 93 -0.12 2.93 4.68
C VAL A 93 -0.59 1.89 5.69
N SER A 94 0.19 1.67 6.76
CA SER A 94 -0.19 0.73 7.84
C SER A 94 -1.54 1.12 8.47
N ALA A 95 -1.71 2.40 8.81
CA ALA A 95 -2.95 2.91 9.39
C ALA A 95 -4.14 2.69 8.46
N THR A 96 -3.97 3.06 7.20
CA THR A 96 -5.01 2.95 6.17
C THR A 96 -5.42 1.50 5.96
N ALA A 97 -4.45 0.57 5.96
CA ALA A 97 -4.72 -0.86 5.83
C ALA A 97 -5.54 -1.41 7.01
N ILE A 98 -5.20 -1.03 8.26
CA ILE A 98 -5.92 -1.45 9.47
C ILE A 98 -7.36 -0.92 9.46
N ILE A 99 -7.55 0.35 9.10
CA ILE A 99 -8.89 0.95 9.00
C ILE A 99 -9.69 0.22 7.92
N SER A 100 -9.11 0.03 6.73
CA SER A 100 -9.79 -0.61 5.60
C SER A 100 -10.19 -2.06 5.87
N SER A 101 -9.32 -2.83 6.56
CA SER A 101 -9.62 -4.21 6.92
C SER A 101 -10.77 -4.29 7.92
N SER A 102 -10.85 -3.34 8.87
CA SER A 102 -11.94 -3.29 9.84
C SER A 102 -13.30 -2.98 9.20
N VAL A 103 -13.35 -2.09 8.20
CA VAL A 103 -14.58 -1.78 7.44
C VAL A 103 -15.05 -2.98 6.63
N LYS A 104 -14.12 -3.73 6.02
CA LYS A 104 -14.44 -4.94 5.26
C LYS A 104 -15.08 -6.01 6.14
N SER A 105 -14.56 -6.20 7.36
CA SER A 105 -15.11 -7.15 8.34
C SER A 105 -16.54 -6.82 8.79
N LEU A 106 -16.92 -5.53 8.78
CA LEU A 106 -18.29 -5.11 9.11
C LEU A 106 -19.27 -5.34 7.94
N SER A 107 -18.82 -5.13 6.71
CA SER A 107 -19.67 -5.23 5.51
C SER A 107 -20.11 -6.66 5.14
N CYS A 108 -19.45 -7.69 5.67
CA CYS A 108 -19.79 -9.08 5.39
C CYS A 108 -20.87 -9.67 6.33
N ASN A 109 -21.36 -8.90 7.31
CA ASN A 109 -22.29 -9.37 8.34
C ASN A 109 -23.73 -8.83 8.23
N GLU A 110 -24.03 -7.96 7.26
CA GLU A 110 -25.38 -7.38 7.13
C GLU A 110 -26.13 -7.91 5.91
N GLY A 111 -27.01 -8.86 6.18
CA GLY A 111 -28.16 -9.12 5.32
C GLY A 111 -29.15 -7.94 5.39
N ALA A 112 -29.52 -7.46 4.21
CA ALA A 112 -30.70 -6.64 3.88
C ALA A 112 -30.74 -5.15 4.28
N ALA A 113 -30.78 -4.35 3.20
CA ALA A 113 -31.45 -3.05 3.01
C ALA A 113 -30.67 -1.74 3.30
N GLY A 114 -30.48 -0.94 2.23
CA GLY A 114 -30.56 0.52 2.31
C GLY A 114 -29.28 1.32 2.05
N THR A 115 -28.88 1.41 0.77
CA THR A 115 -28.19 2.53 0.10
C THR A 115 -27.57 3.66 0.95
N SER A 116 -26.23 3.66 1.08
CA SER A 116 -25.38 4.80 0.67
C SER A 116 -23.93 4.33 0.62
N THR A 117 -23.40 4.20 -0.60
CA THR A 117 -21.99 3.88 -0.86
C THR A 117 -21.12 5.06 -0.44
N PRO A 118 -20.16 4.91 0.50
CA PRO A 118 -19.07 5.87 0.62
C PRO A 118 -18.14 5.62 -0.58
N THR A 119 -18.08 6.57 -1.51
CA THR A 119 -17.29 6.48 -2.73
C THR A 119 -15.80 6.44 -2.37
N TYR A 120 -15.17 5.28 -2.58
CA TYR A 120 -13.73 5.00 -2.39
C TYR A 120 -12.83 5.67 -3.45
N GLU A 121 -13.34 6.65 -4.22
CA GLU A 121 -12.60 7.28 -5.33
C GLU A 121 -11.37 8.05 -4.84
N GLY A 122 -11.47 8.81 -3.74
CA GLY A 122 -10.32 9.56 -3.22
C GLY A 122 -9.18 8.69 -2.67
N LEU A 123 -9.45 7.43 -2.32
CA LEU A 123 -8.42 6.51 -1.82
C LEU A 123 -7.59 5.88 -2.94
N ARG A 124 -8.17 5.73 -4.15
CA ARG A 124 -7.44 5.24 -5.32
C ARG A 124 -6.36 6.22 -5.74
N ASP A 125 -6.69 7.51 -5.74
CA ASP A 125 -5.76 8.56 -6.17
C ASP A 125 -4.59 8.69 -5.19
N ILE A 126 -4.87 8.63 -3.87
CA ILE A 126 -3.83 8.67 -2.84
C ILE A 126 -2.90 7.45 -2.94
N ILE A 127 -3.44 6.24 -3.13
CA ILE A 127 -2.61 5.02 -3.27
C ILE A 127 -1.80 5.07 -4.57
N ALA A 128 -2.38 5.53 -5.68
CA ALA A 128 -1.69 5.67 -6.95
C ALA A 128 -0.56 6.72 -6.88
N GLU A 129 -0.79 7.84 -6.20
CA GLU A 129 0.19 8.90 -6.01
C GLU A 129 1.34 8.46 -5.09
N LEU A 130 1.04 7.73 -4.01
CA LEU A 130 2.04 7.08 -3.15
C LEU A 130 2.90 6.06 -3.91
N LEU A 131 2.27 5.20 -4.73
CA LEU A 131 2.99 4.23 -5.55
C LEU A 131 3.85 4.91 -6.63
N ALA A 132 3.37 5.99 -7.23
CA ALA A 132 4.13 6.79 -8.18
C ALA A 132 5.33 7.48 -7.52
N SER A 133 5.14 8.04 -6.32
CA SER A 133 6.20 8.65 -5.53
C SER A 133 7.26 7.61 -5.09
N MET A 134 6.83 6.41 -4.70
CA MET A 134 7.75 5.31 -4.36
C MET A 134 8.56 4.82 -5.58
N ASN A 135 7.94 4.76 -6.76
CA ASN A 135 8.64 4.40 -8.01
C ASN A 135 9.70 5.44 -8.43
N SER A 136 9.59 6.69 -7.95
CA SER A 136 10.56 7.74 -8.25
C SER A 136 11.87 7.60 -7.48
N TYR A 137 11.91 6.85 -6.36
CA TYR A 137 13.03 6.95 -5.42
C TYR A 137 13.99 5.77 -5.33
N HIS A 138 13.76 4.56 -5.85
CA HIS A 138 14.85 3.62 -6.17
C HIS A 138 14.39 2.40 -7.00
N THR A 139 15.07 2.19 -8.12
CA THR A 139 15.05 0.96 -8.91
C THR A 139 15.79 -0.17 -8.19
N LYS A 140 15.09 -1.25 -7.85
CA LYS A 140 15.57 -2.61 -8.13
C LYS A 140 14.62 -3.21 -9.15
N THR A 141 15.08 -3.24 -10.39
CA THR A 141 14.34 -3.55 -11.62
C THR A 141 13.75 -4.98 -11.69
N ALA A 142 14.01 -5.84 -10.70
CA ALA A 142 13.44 -7.18 -10.62
C ALA A 142 12.13 -7.24 -9.80
N ASP A 143 12.04 -6.50 -8.70
CA ASP A 143 10.91 -6.61 -7.78
C ASP A 143 9.69 -5.83 -8.27
N VAL A 144 9.89 -4.68 -8.92
CA VAL A 144 8.81 -3.88 -9.51
C VAL A 144 8.15 -4.61 -10.69
N ALA A 145 8.94 -5.32 -11.50
CA ALA A 145 8.42 -6.13 -12.61
C ALA A 145 7.62 -7.33 -12.11
N LEU A 146 8.06 -7.98 -11.02
CA LEU A 146 7.36 -9.09 -10.41
C LEU A 146 6.02 -8.64 -9.78
N LEU A 147 6.01 -7.49 -9.09
CA LEU A 147 4.81 -6.90 -8.50
C LEU A 147 3.80 -6.47 -9.57
N LYS A 148 4.27 -5.90 -10.67
CA LYS A 148 3.43 -5.52 -11.81
C LYS A 148 2.81 -6.74 -12.50
N ASN A 149 3.60 -7.79 -12.75
CA ASN A 149 3.09 -9.03 -13.35
C ASN A 149 2.05 -9.74 -12.45
N LEU A 150 2.28 -9.77 -11.13
CA LEU A 150 1.32 -10.33 -10.18
C LEU A 150 0.03 -9.51 -10.09
N TYR A 151 0.12 -8.18 -10.21
CA TYR A 151 -1.03 -7.30 -10.28
C TYR A 151 -1.85 -7.52 -11.56
N ASP A 152 -1.18 -7.63 -12.70
CA ASP A 152 -1.81 -7.85 -14.01
C ASP A 152 -2.45 -9.25 -14.11
N GLU A 153 -1.85 -10.29 -13.52
CA GLU A 153 -2.44 -11.64 -13.40
C GLU A 153 -3.68 -11.68 -12.50
N MET A 154 -3.71 -10.91 -11.42
CA MET A 154 -4.87 -10.85 -10.51
C MET A 154 -6.05 -10.08 -11.10
N HIS A 155 -5.78 -9.11 -11.96
CA HIS A 155 -6.79 -8.20 -12.51
C HIS A 155 -7.12 -8.43 -13.99
N GLY A 156 -6.49 -9.41 -14.64
CA GLY A 156 -6.91 -9.92 -15.94
C GLY A 156 -6.95 -8.82 -17.00
N THR A 157 -5.90 -8.04 -17.15
CA THR A 157 -5.78 -7.13 -18.30
C THR A 157 -5.17 -7.88 -19.48
N HIS A 158 -6.03 -8.22 -20.44
CA HIS A 158 -5.65 -8.67 -21.77
C HIS A 158 -4.84 -7.55 -22.46
N ASN A 159 -3.51 -7.61 -22.42
CA ASN A 159 -2.69 -6.92 -23.42
C ASN A 159 -2.67 -7.80 -24.67
N ALA A 160 -3.61 -7.52 -25.56
CA ALA A 160 -3.51 -7.92 -26.95
C ALA A 160 -2.42 -7.09 -27.64
N GLN A 161 -1.76 -7.72 -28.63
CA GLN A 161 -0.65 -7.25 -29.48
C GLN A 161 0.73 -7.51 -28.85
N ASP A 162 1.56 -8.44 -29.32
CA ASP A 162 1.86 -8.77 -30.72
C ASP A 162 2.02 -10.27 -30.98
N SER A 163 1.29 -10.78 -31.97
CA SER A 163 1.71 -11.86 -32.89
C SER A 163 0.69 -11.96 -34.01
N ALA A 164 0.76 -11.03 -34.96
CA ALA A 164 0.22 -11.25 -36.29
C ALA A 164 1.26 -11.99 -37.13
N ASN A 165 0.79 -12.98 -37.90
CA ASN A 165 1.44 -13.68 -39.03
C ASN A 165 2.47 -14.78 -38.71
N GLN A 166 2.06 -16.05 -38.78
CA GLN A 166 1.97 -16.81 -40.05
C GLN A 166 1.39 -18.24 -39.88
N ASN A 167 0.57 -18.60 -40.87
CA ASN A 167 0.30 -19.95 -41.43
C ASN A 167 -0.68 -20.92 -40.73
N ILE A 168 -1.95 -20.79 -41.15
CA ILE A 168 -2.78 -21.78 -41.85
C ILE A 168 -2.21 -23.22 -41.92
N GLU A 169 -2.92 -24.19 -41.34
CA GLU A 169 -3.52 -25.30 -42.10
C GLU A 169 -4.59 -26.03 -41.27
N THR A 170 -5.74 -26.20 -41.92
CA THR A 170 -6.93 -26.95 -41.52
C THR A 170 -6.65 -28.45 -41.42
N GLU A 171 -7.30 -29.14 -40.48
CA GLU A 171 -8.24 -30.24 -40.78
C GLU A 171 -8.70 -31.04 -39.53
N ASN A 172 -10.02 -31.20 -39.43
CA ASN A 172 -10.75 -32.45 -39.18
C ASN A 172 -10.62 -33.22 -37.84
N LEU A 173 -11.73 -33.23 -37.08
CA LEU A 173 -12.62 -34.38 -36.80
C LEU A 173 -13.14 -34.47 -35.35
N ASN A 174 -14.48 -34.50 -35.28
CA ASN A 174 -15.34 -35.36 -34.46
C ASN A 174 -15.23 -35.41 -32.93
N ASN A 175 -16.40 -35.05 -32.36
CA ASN A 175 -17.21 -35.82 -31.43
C ASN A 175 -16.87 -35.86 -29.93
N ASP A 176 -17.97 -35.68 -29.19
CA ASP A 176 -18.33 -36.28 -27.92
C ASP A 176 -17.48 -35.90 -26.70
N GLU A 177 -17.98 -34.96 -25.89
CA GLU A 177 -18.16 -35.23 -24.46
C GLU A 177 -19.10 -34.22 -23.80
N TYR A 178 -20.29 -34.69 -23.48
CA TYR A 178 -21.19 -34.09 -22.50
C TYR A 178 -20.60 -34.40 -21.11
N GLY A 179 -20.15 -33.38 -20.37
CA GLY A 179 -19.92 -33.47 -18.92
C GLY A 179 -18.50 -33.13 -18.46
N LYS A 180 -18.27 -31.85 -18.11
CA LYS A 180 -17.29 -31.39 -17.11
C LYS A 180 -17.31 -29.85 -17.03
N ALA A 181 -18.36 -29.29 -16.43
CA ALA A 181 -18.48 -27.85 -16.22
C ALA A 181 -18.52 -27.45 -14.73
N HIS A 182 -17.90 -28.23 -13.83
CA HIS A 182 -17.92 -27.94 -12.39
C HIS A 182 -16.58 -28.10 -11.64
N HIS A 183 -15.42 -28.11 -12.33
CA HIS A 183 -14.12 -28.30 -11.66
C HIS A 183 -13.04 -27.25 -11.95
N THR A 184 -13.34 -26.18 -12.69
CA THR A 184 -12.34 -25.15 -13.05
C THR A 184 -12.36 -23.90 -12.17
N GLU A 185 -13.46 -23.61 -11.47
CA GLU A 185 -13.60 -22.34 -10.73
C GLU A 185 -12.93 -22.38 -9.34
N GLU A 186 -12.96 -23.53 -8.63
CA GLU A 186 -12.27 -23.71 -7.34
C GLU A 186 -10.74 -23.65 -7.49
N ALA A 187 -10.19 -24.24 -8.55
CA ALA A 187 -8.74 -24.23 -8.82
C ALA A 187 -8.20 -22.83 -9.18
N HIS A 188 -9.06 -21.95 -9.72
CA HIS A 188 -8.72 -20.56 -10.03
C HIS A 188 -8.82 -19.62 -8.82
N LEU A 189 -9.61 -19.98 -7.80
CA LEU A 189 -9.64 -19.27 -6.51
C LEU A 189 -8.37 -19.57 -5.70
N ASP A 190 -7.99 -20.85 -5.61
CA ASP A 190 -6.81 -21.31 -4.86
C ASP A 190 -5.51 -20.67 -5.38
N LYS A 191 -5.34 -20.55 -6.71
CA LYS A 191 -4.19 -19.85 -7.30
C LYS A 191 -4.17 -18.35 -6.99
N ARG A 192 -5.32 -17.68 -6.95
CA ARG A 192 -5.40 -16.25 -6.61
C ARG A 192 -5.04 -16.01 -5.14
N ASP A 193 -5.47 -16.89 -4.24
CA ASP A 193 -5.15 -16.78 -2.83
C ASP A 193 -3.69 -17.16 -2.52
N GLN A 194 -3.12 -18.12 -3.24
CA GLN A 194 -1.67 -18.40 -3.20
C GLN A 194 -0.84 -17.22 -3.71
N ASN A 195 -1.26 -16.58 -4.80
CA ASN A 195 -0.58 -15.40 -5.35
C ASN A 195 -0.68 -14.20 -4.40
N ARG A 196 -1.83 -13.99 -3.75
CA ARG A 196 -2.01 -12.99 -2.69
C ARG A 196 -1.09 -13.24 -1.49
N THR A 197 -1.00 -14.48 -1.04
CA THR A 197 -0.15 -14.86 0.09
C THR A 197 1.32 -14.63 -0.23
N ARG A 198 1.75 -14.95 -1.45
CA ARG A 198 3.12 -14.65 -1.94
C ARG A 198 3.39 -13.16 -2.02
N LEU A 199 2.44 -12.36 -2.51
CA LEU A 199 2.56 -10.91 -2.59
C LEU A 199 2.72 -10.26 -1.21
N ILE A 200 1.88 -10.66 -0.25
CA ILE A 200 1.95 -10.17 1.14
C ILE A 200 3.31 -10.52 1.77
N LYS A 201 3.81 -11.74 1.53
CA LYS A 201 5.10 -12.18 2.06
C LYS A 201 6.27 -11.41 1.44
N LEU A 202 6.25 -11.18 0.13
CA LEU A 202 7.30 -10.41 -0.56
C LEU A 202 7.32 -8.95 -0.10
N LEU A 203 6.15 -8.34 0.09
CA LEU A 203 6.03 -6.99 0.64
C LEU A 203 6.53 -6.91 2.08
N ALA A 204 6.31 -7.95 2.89
CA ALA A 204 6.85 -8.02 4.25
C ALA A 204 8.39 -8.14 4.26
N GLU A 205 8.97 -8.91 3.33
CA GLU A 205 10.43 -9.08 3.20
C GLU A 205 11.14 -7.82 2.68
N LEU A 206 10.48 -7.02 1.82
CA LEU A 206 11.01 -5.74 1.32
C LEU A 206 10.89 -4.58 2.33
N MET A 207 10.20 -4.77 3.46
CA MET A 207 9.97 -3.76 4.49
C MET A 207 10.87 -3.89 5.74
N ILE A 208 11.86 -4.78 5.70
CA ILE A 208 12.96 -4.97 6.69
C ILE A 208 14.23 -4.30 6.14
#